data_AF-A0A7S1MYA2-F1
#
_entry.id   AF-A0A7S1MYA2-F1
#
_cell.length_a   1.000
_cell.length_b   1.000
_cell.length_c   1.000
_cell.angle_alpha   90.00
_cell.angle_beta   90.00
_cell.angle_gamma   90.00
#
_symmetry.space_group_name_H-M   'P 1'
#
loop_
_entity.id
_entity.type
_entity.pdbx_description
1 polymer ?
#
loop_
_entity_poly.entity_id
_entity_poly.type
_entity_poly.pdbx_seq_one_letter_code
_entity_poly.pdbx_strand_id
1 'polypeptide(L)'
;SLDIALPLPPRELQSELKGWTLAGLDPRGQSSGAISLSRDASPAGGLRAEDAGTQRDALAPLVRVQRRLELGLRWQLQTRIERIAPSRAPLRVRWALLPGEAVGDARVTVEGGMASLQLGGDDAADVASSLQPAAALTLQAGQEPQQIEQWTLAASTQWHVEASGLAAVALQQDDRWEPRWRPWPGETLKLAVSKPAGVAGQTLTLDGVRTEVSPGERSSDLQLHLTLRSSLGGVHTLKLPAGAELLG
;
A
#
# COMPACT_ATOMS: atom_id res chain seq x y z
N SER A 1 30.62 -12.98 6.82
CA SER A 1 29.62 -14.03 6.58
C SER A 1 30.04 -14.76 5.31
N LEU A 2 29.59 -16.00 5.14
CA LEU A 2 29.75 -16.79 3.93
C LEU A 2 28.37 -17.07 3.37
N ASP A 3 28.12 -16.66 2.13
CA ASP A 3 26.84 -16.80 1.45
C ASP A 3 26.95 -17.86 0.35
N ILE A 4 26.08 -18.87 0.39
CA ILE A 4 26.12 -20.00 -0.53
C ILE A 4 24.80 -20.03 -1.32
N ALA A 5 24.88 -19.84 -2.63
CA ALA A 5 23.75 -19.97 -3.54
C ALA A 5 23.42 -21.46 -3.77
N LEU A 6 22.13 -21.81 -3.71
CA LEU A 6 21.61 -23.15 -3.93
C LEU A 6 20.63 -23.12 -5.12
N PRO A 7 21.13 -23.11 -6.37
CA PRO A 7 20.30 -22.94 -7.56
C PRO A 7 19.29 -24.08 -7.78
N LEU A 8 19.47 -25.21 -7.12
CA LEU A 8 18.47 -26.26 -6.97
C LEU A 8 18.24 -26.52 -5.48
N PRO A 9 16.99 -26.65 -5.02
CA PRO A 9 16.71 -26.93 -3.61
C PRO A 9 17.25 -28.32 -3.26
N PRO A 10 18.16 -28.44 -2.28
CA PRO A 10 18.65 -29.73 -1.84
C PRO A 10 17.51 -30.52 -1.20
N ARG A 11 17.48 -31.83 -1.44
CA ARG A 11 16.47 -32.73 -0.86
C ARG A 11 16.62 -32.85 0.66
N GLU A 12 17.85 -32.75 1.16
CA GLU A 12 18.20 -32.84 2.58
C GLU A 12 19.34 -31.86 2.87
N LEU A 13 19.26 -31.15 3.99
CA LEU A 13 20.28 -30.22 4.45
C LEU A 13 20.64 -30.56 5.90
N GLN A 14 21.90 -30.94 6.12
CA GLN A 14 22.47 -31.19 7.43
C GLN A 14 23.61 -30.21 7.67
N SER A 15 23.71 -29.65 8.87
CA SER A 15 24.75 -28.67 9.22
C SER A 15 25.37 -28.99 10.58
N GLU A 16 26.69 -29.08 10.63
CA GLU A 16 27.47 -29.13 11.87
C GLU A 16 28.31 -27.85 11.95
N LEU A 17 27.94 -26.94 12.87
CA LEU A 17 28.50 -25.60 12.93
C LEU A 17 29.11 -25.34 14.31
N LYS A 18 30.32 -24.79 14.32
CA LYS A 18 31.03 -24.41 15.55
C LYS A 18 31.44 -22.94 15.48
N GLY A 19 30.76 -22.08 16.24
CA GLY A 19 30.98 -20.63 16.25
C GLY A 19 30.45 -19.93 15.00
N TRP A 20 29.44 -20.50 14.36
CA TRP A 20 28.75 -19.96 13.19
C TRP A 20 27.24 -20.18 13.32
N THR A 21 26.47 -19.18 12.94
CA THR A 21 25.02 -19.21 12.81
C THR A 21 24.62 -19.43 11.35
N LEU A 22 23.59 -20.23 11.11
CA LEU A 22 23.01 -20.49 9.79
C LEU A 22 21.66 -19.78 9.63
N ALA A 23 21.47 -19.13 8.48
CA ALA A 23 20.21 -18.51 8.10
C ALA A 23 19.84 -18.84 6.64
N GLY A 24 18.58 -18.58 6.26
CA GLY A 24 18.05 -18.89 4.93
C GLY A 24 17.24 -20.19 4.84
N LEU A 25 16.94 -20.81 5.99
CA LEU A 25 16.08 -21.98 6.11
C LEU A 25 14.64 -21.57 6.47
N ASP A 26 13.66 -22.27 5.90
CA ASP A 26 12.25 -22.17 6.26
C ASP A 26 11.93 -22.91 7.58
N PRO A 27 10.72 -22.83 8.14
CA PRO A 27 10.34 -23.54 9.37
C PRO A 27 10.43 -25.08 9.28
N ARG A 28 10.58 -25.64 8.08
CA ARG A 28 10.76 -27.08 7.82
C ARG A 28 12.24 -27.45 7.60
N GLY A 29 13.16 -26.49 7.74
CA GLY A 29 14.60 -26.68 7.54
C GLY A 29 15.04 -26.71 6.08
N GLN A 30 14.18 -26.33 5.13
CA GLN A 30 14.52 -26.29 3.71
C GLN A 30 15.10 -24.93 3.32
N SER A 31 16.11 -24.92 2.45
CA SER A 31 16.68 -23.66 1.95
C SER A 31 15.78 -23.01 0.90
N SER A 32 15.68 -21.68 0.95
CA SER A 32 14.91 -20.87 -0.03
C SER A 32 15.71 -20.48 -1.29
N GLY A 33 16.74 -21.26 -1.65
CA GLY A 33 17.61 -21.01 -2.81
C GLY A 33 18.96 -20.36 -2.47
N ALA A 34 19.19 -20.03 -1.20
CA ALA A 34 20.51 -19.71 -0.66
C ALA A 34 20.53 -19.93 0.86
N ILE A 35 21.72 -20.14 1.39
CA ILE A 35 21.99 -20.15 2.83
C ILE A 35 23.11 -19.18 3.17
N SER A 36 23.08 -18.64 4.38
CA SER A 36 24.05 -17.65 4.85
C SER A 36 24.62 -18.10 6.20
N LEU A 37 25.95 -18.13 6.29
CA LEU A 37 26.70 -18.48 7.49
C LEU A 37 27.32 -17.21 8.07
N SER A 38 26.93 -16.81 9.28
CA SER A 38 27.55 -15.71 10.01
C SER A 38 28.40 -16.25 11.14
N ARG A 39 29.61 -15.76 11.32
CA ARG A 39 30.43 -16.14 12.48
C ARG A 39 29.81 -15.52 13.72
N ASP A 40 29.69 -16.28 14.81
CA ASP A 40 29.25 -15.73 16.08
C ASP A 40 30.29 -14.69 16.52
N ALA A 41 29.90 -13.41 16.53
CA ALA A 41 30.84 -12.33 16.79
C ALA A 41 31.24 -12.30 18.28
N SER A 42 32.52 -12.50 18.57
CA SER A 42 33.18 -11.74 19.65
C SER A 42 33.65 -10.40 19.08
N PRO A 43 33.56 -9.29 19.85
CA PRO A 43 33.70 -7.96 19.28
C PRO A 43 35.18 -7.64 19.02
N ALA A 44 35.59 -7.64 17.75
CA ALA A 44 36.77 -6.93 17.28
C ALA A 44 36.65 -6.72 15.76
N GLY A 45 36.79 -5.46 15.34
CA GLY A 45 36.51 -5.01 13.99
C GLY A 45 37.39 -5.61 12.89
N GLY A 46 36.93 -5.41 11.66
CA GLY A 46 37.68 -5.72 10.46
C GLY A 46 36.76 -5.99 9.28
N LEU A 47 36.55 -4.95 8.47
CA LEU A 47 36.07 -5.08 7.10
C LEU A 47 36.88 -6.16 6.37
N ARG A 48 36.26 -7.27 5.97
CA ARG A 48 36.82 -8.17 4.96
C ARG A 48 35.70 -8.72 4.08
N ALA A 49 35.75 -8.28 2.83
CA ALA A 49 35.02 -8.81 1.70
C ALA A 49 35.97 -9.69 0.92
N GLU A 50 35.99 -11.01 1.16
CA GLU A 50 36.60 -12.00 0.27
C GLU A 50 35.90 -13.35 0.48
N ASP A 51 35.05 -13.75 -0.47
CA ASP A 51 34.92 -15.13 -0.94
C ASP A 51 34.21 -15.08 -2.28
N ALA A 52 35.01 -15.02 -3.35
CA ALA A 52 34.52 -14.89 -4.71
C ALA A 52 33.95 -16.24 -5.17
N GLY A 53 32.62 -16.28 -5.28
CA GLY A 53 31.95 -17.09 -6.29
C GLY A 53 32.45 -16.71 -7.70
N THR A 54 31.74 -17.16 -8.73
CA THR A 54 32.12 -16.87 -10.13
C THR A 54 32.41 -15.38 -10.36
N GLN A 55 33.16 -15.00 -11.39
CA GLN A 55 33.56 -13.60 -11.68
C GLN A 55 32.39 -12.57 -11.64
N ARG A 56 31.13 -13.01 -11.76
CA ARG A 56 29.92 -12.19 -11.57
C ARG A 56 29.53 -11.97 -10.11
N ASP A 57 29.76 -12.93 -9.23
CA ASP A 57 29.48 -12.84 -7.78
C ASP A 57 30.48 -11.93 -7.05
N ALA A 58 31.63 -11.62 -7.66
CA ALA A 58 32.59 -10.67 -7.13
C ALA A 58 32.10 -9.20 -7.15
N LEU A 59 31.06 -8.88 -7.94
CA LEU A 59 30.44 -7.56 -7.93
C LEU A 59 29.42 -7.46 -6.79
N ALA A 60 29.29 -6.28 -6.18
CA ALA A 60 28.29 -6.06 -5.14
C ALA A 60 26.87 -6.27 -5.70
N PRO A 61 26.01 -7.06 -5.03
CA PRO A 61 24.62 -7.16 -5.42
C PRO A 61 23.92 -5.81 -5.19
N LEU A 62 22.92 -5.51 -6.02
CA LEU A 62 22.07 -4.35 -5.89
C LEU A 62 20.66 -4.72 -6.32
N VAL A 63 19.69 -4.41 -5.46
CA VAL A 63 18.28 -4.65 -5.74
C VAL A 63 17.47 -3.36 -5.65
N ARG A 64 16.35 -3.36 -6.36
CA ARG A 64 15.28 -2.37 -6.22
C ARG A 64 14.12 -3.00 -5.49
N VAL A 65 13.68 -2.39 -4.40
CA VAL A 65 12.45 -2.75 -3.69
C VAL A 65 11.36 -1.78 -4.11
N GLN A 66 10.38 -2.29 -4.85
CA GLN A 66 9.24 -1.51 -5.34
C GLN A 66 8.02 -1.82 -4.48
N ARG A 67 7.48 -0.83 -3.76
CA ARG A 67 6.26 -0.97 -2.97
C ARG A 67 5.12 -0.21 -3.66
N ARG A 68 4.11 -0.95 -4.13
CA ARG A 68 2.89 -0.40 -4.71
C ARG A 68 1.76 -0.51 -3.69
N LEU A 69 1.22 0.63 -3.28
CA LEU A 69 0.12 0.75 -2.34
C LEU A 69 -1.18 0.86 -3.14
N GLU A 70 -2.07 -0.10 -2.98
CA GLU A 70 -3.35 -0.15 -3.68
C GLU A 70 -4.47 0.12 -2.69
N LEU A 71 -4.98 1.36 -2.69
CA LEU A 71 -6.04 1.78 -1.79
C LEU A 71 -7.38 1.61 -2.50
N GLY A 72 -7.89 0.38 -2.44
CA GLY A 72 -9.19 -0.04 -2.98
C GLY A 72 -10.23 -0.24 -1.87
N LEU A 73 -11.22 -1.09 -2.16
CA LEU A 73 -12.18 -1.59 -1.14
C LEU A 73 -11.46 -2.40 -0.06
N ARG A 74 -10.42 -3.13 -0.47
CA ARG A 74 -9.43 -3.77 0.39
C ARG A 74 -8.10 -3.13 0.07
N TRP A 75 -7.35 -2.76 1.10
CA TRP A 75 -6.03 -2.18 0.90
C TRP A 75 -5.01 -3.32 0.77
N GLN A 76 -4.16 -3.19 -0.24
CA GLN A 76 -3.13 -4.17 -0.55
C GLN A 76 -1.81 -3.47 -0.80
N LEU A 77 -0.73 -4.17 -0.49
CA LEU A 77 0.61 -3.80 -0.88
C LEU A 77 1.22 -4.89 -1.74
N GLN A 78 1.78 -4.50 -2.87
CA GLN A 78 2.60 -5.36 -3.71
C GLN A 78 4.04 -4.91 -3.54
N THR A 79 4.90 -5.79 -3.03
CA THR A 79 6.34 -5.57 -2.92
C THR A 79 7.05 -6.42 -3.96
N ARG A 80 7.67 -5.76 -4.94
CA ARG A 80 8.51 -6.40 -5.95
C ARG A 80 9.97 -6.11 -5.65
N ILE A 81 10.74 -7.17 -5.48
CA ILE A 81 12.19 -7.13 -5.29
C ILE A 81 12.79 -7.50 -6.64
N GLU A 82 13.54 -6.59 -7.24
CA GLU A 82 14.15 -6.77 -8.56
C GLU A 82 15.66 -6.59 -8.47
N ARG A 83 16.42 -7.56 -8.95
CA ARG A 83 17.87 -7.46 -9.09
C ARG A 83 18.20 -6.53 -10.27
N ILE A 84 19.02 -5.51 -10.00
CA ILE A 84 19.42 -4.52 -11.01
C ILE A 84 20.93 -4.50 -11.29
N ALA A 85 21.73 -5.21 -10.49
CA ALA A 85 23.14 -5.46 -10.77
C ALA A 85 23.35 -6.87 -11.39
N PRO A 86 24.42 -7.08 -12.19
CA PRO A 86 24.74 -8.40 -12.77
C PRO A 86 25.12 -9.49 -11.75
N SER A 87 25.50 -9.09 -10.53
CA SER A 87 25.90 -10.04 -9.48
C SER A 87 24.74 -10.94 -9.08
N ARG A 88 24.99 -12.25 -9.00
CA ARG A 88 24.02 -13.26 -8.54
C ARG A 88 24.31 -13.75 -7.13
N ALA A 89 25.16 -13.03 -6.41
CA ALA A 89 25.39 -13.27 -5.00
C ALA A 89 24.05 -13.21 -4.23
N PRO A 90 23.83 -14.15 -3.29
CA PRO A 90 22.68 -14.10 -2.40
C PRO A 90 22.65 -12.77 -1.63
N LEU A 91 21.45 -12.20 -1.48
CA LEU A 91 21.25 -10.96 -0.75
C LEU A 91 20.02 -11.09 0.15
N ARG A 92 20.17 -10.78 1.44
CA ARG A 92 19.02 -10.58 2.31
C ARG A 92 18.42 -9.22 2.04
N VAL A 93 17.19 -9.21 1.55
CA VAL A 93 16.44 -7.97 1.26
C VAL A 93 15.50 -7.65 2.42
N ARG A 94 15.52 -6.42 2.91
CA ARG A 94 14.70 -5.96 4.05
C ARG A 94 13.84 -4.75 3.67
N TRP A 95 12.62 -4.68 4.20
CA TRP A 95 11.75 -3.51 4.07
C TRP A 95 10.87 -3.32 5.31
N ALA A 96 10.56 -2.07 5.63
CA ALA A 96 9.66 -1.73 6.72
C ALA A 96 8.20 -2.04 6.35
N LEU A 97 7.49 -2.68 7.28
CA LEU A 97 6.06 -2.89 7.16
C LEU A 97 5.30 -1.68 7.70
N LEU A 98 4.17 -1.38 7.08
CA LEU A 98 3.24 -0.39 7.59
C LEU A 98 2.49 -0.94 8.82
N PRO A 99 2.05 -0.09 9.76
CA PRO A 99 1.16 -0.51 10.82
C PRO A 99 -0.10 -1.20 10.26
N GLY A 100 -0.39 -2.42 10.73
CA GLY A 100 -1.51 -3.20 10.23
C GLY A 100 -1.29 -3.88 8.87
N GLU A 101 -0.07 -3.86 8.32
CA GLU A 101 0.33 -4.68 7.18
C GLU A 101 0.56 -6.13 7.63
N ALA A 102 -0.01 -7.08 6.89
CA ALA A 102 0.16 -8.51 7.12
C ALA A 102 0.64 -9.20 5.85
N VAL A 103 1.81 -9.83 5.93
CA VAL A 103 2.43 -10.59 4.84
C VAL A 103 1.99 -12.05 4.93
N GLY A 104 1.45 -12.58 3.83
CA GLY A 104 0.97 -13.97 3.75
C GLY A 104 1.95 -14.95 3.09
N ASP A 105 3.14 -14.50 2.71
CA ASP A 105 4.14 -15.30 2.00
C ASP A 105 5.07 -16.03 2.97
N ALA A 106 5.13 -17.36 2.87
CA ALA A 106 5.94 -18.21 3.75
C ALA A 106 7.47 -18.02 3.58
N ARG A 107 7.91 -17.41 2.48
CA ARG A 107 9.33 -17.09 2.24
C ARG A 107 9.79 -15.84 3.00
N VAL A 108 8.85 -15.06 3.54
CA VAL A 108 9.13 -13.80 4.22
C VAL A 108 9.17 -14.01 5.72
N THR A 109 10.27 -13.59 6.34
CA THR A 109 10.39 -13.52 7.80
C THR A 109 10.03 -12.12 8.27
N VAL A 110 9.10 -12.02 9.23
CA VAL A 110 8.65 -10.75 9.82
C VAL A 110 9.09 -10.68 11.28
N GLU A 111 9.82 -9.64 11.63
CA GLU A 111 10.31 -9.40 12.99
C GLU A 111 10.37 -7.89 13.27
N GLY A 112 9.79 -7.45 14.40
CA GLY A 112 9.90 -6.04 14.84
C GLY A 112 9.36 -5.00 13.84
N GLY A 113 8.34 -5.34 13.05
CA GLY A 113 7.80 -4.45 12.01
C GLY A 113 8.64 -4.38 10.73
N MET A 114 9.66 -5.23 10.62
CA MET A 114 10.47 -5.38 9.40
C MET A 114 10.18 -6.73 8.76
N ALA A 115 10.01 -6.73 7.44
CA ALA A 115 10.00 -7.94 6.65
C ALA A 115 11.36 -8.17 5.99
N SER A 116 11.71 -9.44 5.80
CA SER A 116 12.93 -9.82 5.11
C SER A 116 12.75 -11.09 4.29
N LEU A 117 13.45 -11.15 3.16
CA LEU A 117 13.46 -12.28 2.24
C LEU A 117 14.89 -12.50 1.73
N GLN A 118 15.33 -13.76 1.67
CA GLN A 118 16.61 -14.10 1.05
C GLN A 118 16.42 -14.21 -0.45
N LEU A 119 17.01 -13.29 -1.23
CA LEU A 119 17.04 -13.38 -2.68
C LEU A 119 18.29 -14.18 -3.07
N GLY A 120 18.12 -15.41 -3.53
CA GLY A 120 19.19 -16.27 -4.03
C GLY A 120 19.68 -15.83 -5.41
N GLY A 121 19.87 -16.78 -6.34
CA GLY A 121 20.27 -16.49 -7.72
C GLY A 121 19.16 -15.89 -8.61
N ASP A 122 17.95 -15.72 -8.07
CA ASP A 122 16.79 -15.22 -8.82
C ASP A 122 16.95 -13.75 -9.18
N ASP A 123 16.34 -13.37 -10.31
CA ASP A 123 16.34 -12.00 -10.81
C ASP A 123 15.23 -11.15 -10.14
N ALA A 124 14.17 -11.77 -9.62
CA ALA A 124 13.10 -11.07 -8.92
C ALA A 124 12.30 -11.96 -7.95
N ALA A 125 11.63 -11.31 -6.99
CA ALA A 125 10.61 -11.91 -6.14
C ALA A 125 9.45 -10.93 -5.93
N ASP A 126 8.22 -11.41 -6.05
CA ASP A 126 7.01 -10.64 -5.76
C ASP A 126 6.38 -11.17 -4.45
N VAL A 127 5.95 -10.24 -3.59
CA VAL A 127 5.33 -10.49 -2.29
C VAL A 127 4.09 -9.62 -2.15
N ALA A 128 2.96 -10.24 -1.84
CA ALA A 128 1.70 -9.55 -1.56
C ALA A 128 1.43 -9.47 -0.05
N SER A 129 0.90 -8.33 0.39
CA SER A 129 0.43 -8.12 1.76
C SER A 129 -0.94 -7.44 1.78
N SER A 130 -1.73 -7.77 2.79
CA SER A 130 -2.97 -7.03 3.11
C SER A 130 -2.64 -5.89 4.07
N LEU A 131 -3.32 -4.75 3.92
CA LEU A 131 -3.17 -3.62 4.82
C LEU A 131 -4.52 -3.26 5.45
N GLN A 132 -4.53 -2.98 6.74
CA GLN A 132 -5.71 -2.41 7.39
C GLN A 132 -5.87 -0.93 7.01
N PRO A 133 -7.08 -0.46 6.65
CA PRO A 133 -7.31 0.96 6.37
C PRO A 133 -6.92 1.85 7.56
N ALA A 134 -6.21 2.94 7.28
CA ALA A 134 -5.75 3.90 8.29
C ALA A 134 -5.83 5.33 7.75
N ALA A 135 -6.07 6.30 8.64
CA ALA A 135 -6.13 7.72 8.26
C ALA A 135 -4.76 8.31 7.91
N ALA A 136 -3.68 7.67 8.35
CA ALA A 136 -2.32 8.10 8.08
C ALA A 136 -1.41 6.89 7.84
N LEU A 137 -0.60 6.97 6.79
CA LEU A 137 0.46 6.01 6.49
C LEU A 137 1.81 6.74 6.47
N THR A 138 2.83 6.14 7.08
CA THR A 138 4.19 6.67 7.05
C THR A 138 5.11 5.59 6.46
N LEU A 139 5.65 5.84 5.28
CA LEU A 139 6.66 4.99 4.66
C LEU A 139 8.03 5.56 4.98
N GLN A 140 8.94 4.72 5.47
CA GLN A 140 10.31 5.10 5.76
C GLN A 140 11.25 4.24 4.93
N ALA A 141 12.17 4.88 4.21
CA ALA A 141 13.19 4.18 3.45
C ALA A 141 14.21 3.54 4.40
N GLY A 142 14.55 2.28 4.12
CA GLY A 142 15.61 1.58 4.81
C GLY A 142 16.98 2.22 4.58
N GLN A 143 17.98 1.76 5.34
CA GLN A 143 19.36 2.24 5.24
C GLN A 143 20.30 1.22 4.62
N GLU A 144 19.75 0.21 3.95
CA GLU A 144 20.52 -0.89 3.37
C GLU A 144 21.31 -0.40 2.14
N PRO A 145 22.65 -0.50 2.13
CA PRO A 145 23.50 0.11 1.09
C PRO A 145 23.36 -0.56 -0.29
N GLN A 146 22.84 -1.79 -0.34
CA GLN A 146 22.66 -2.61 -1.54
C GLN A 146 21.20 -2.65 -2.00
N GLN A 147 20.40 -1.69 -1.54
CA GLN A 147 18.99 -1.58 -1.89
C GLN A 147 18.65 -0.14 -2.25
N ILE A 148 17.84 0.01 -3.29
CA ILE A 148 17.14 1.26 -3.57
C ILE A 148 15.65 1.02 -3.51
N GLU A 149 14.89 2.05 -3.14
CA GLU A 149 13.44 1.92 -3.02
C GLU A 149 12.71 2.73 -4.08
N GLN A 150 11.53 2.24 -4.44
CA GLN A 150 10.57 2.98 -5.25
C GLN A 150 9.18 2.73 -4.67
N TRP A 151 8.46 3.81 -4.39
CA TRP A 151 7.09 3.71 -3.88
C TRP A 151 6.11 4.22 -4.93
N THR A 152 4.93 3.60 -4.99
CA THR A 152 3.88 3.98 -5.93
C THR A 152 2.54 3.88 -5.24
N LEU A 153 1.69 4.87 -5.43
CA LEU A 153 0.35 4.90 -4.83
C LEU A 153 -0.70 4.81 -5.94
N ALA A 154 -1.57 3.80 -5.84
CA ALA A 154 -2.76 3.64 -6.67
C ALA A 154 -4.00 3.71 -5.77
N ALA A 155 -4.54 4.93 -5.61
CA ALA A 155 -5.76 5.14 -4.82
C ALA A 155 -7.00 5.15 -5.73
N SER A 156 -8.00 4.36 -5.39
CA SER A 156 -9.32 4.45 -6.03
C SER A 156 -10.05 5.73 -5.62
N THR A 157 -11.05 6.15 -6.40
CA THR A 157 -11.79 7.41 -6.21
C THR A 157 -12.56 7.52 -4.90
N GLN A 158 -12.71 6.44 -4.14
CA GLN A 158 -13.31 6.45 -2.80
C GLN A 158 -12.36 7.00 -1.72
N TRP A 159 -11.09 7.25 -2.06
CA TRP A 159 -10.07 7.77 -1.15
C TRP A 159 -9.47 9.05 -1.71
N HIS A 160 -9.39 10.07 -0.86
CA HIS A 160 -8.56 11.24 -1.06
C HIS A 160 -7.25 11.03 -0.33
N VAL A 161 -6.12 11.32 -0.98
CA VAL A 161 -4.80 11.12 -0.41
C VAL A 161 -3.92 12.36 -0.60
N GLU A 162 -3.39 12.87 0.50
CA GLU A 162 -2.44 13.97 0.50
C GLU A 162 -1.06 13.46 0.91
N ALA A 163 -0.07 13.69 0.06
CA ALA A 163 1.30 13.29 0.28
C ALA A 163 2.14 14.46 0.81
N SER A 164 3.00 14.19 1.80
CA SER A 164 3.96 15.17 2.35
C SER A 164 5.26 14.49 2.80
N GLY A 165 6.29 15.30 3.07
CA GLY A 165 7.61 14.82 3.52
C GLY A 165 8.55 14.42 2.39
N LEU A 166 8.02 13.95 1.25
CA LEU A 166 8.82 13.60 0.07
C LEU A 166 8.10 13.98 -1.22
N ALA A 167 8.79 14.69 -2.12
CA ALA A 167 8.24 15.08 -3.42
C ALA A 167 8.21 13.89 -4.39
N ALA A 168 7.12 13.76 -5.14
CA ALA A 168 6.97 12.72 -6.14
C ALA A 168 7.86 13.01 -7.36
N VAL A 169 8.48 11.96 -7.91
CA VAL A 169 9.27 12.03 -9.16
C VAL A 169 8.38 11.89 -10.40
N ALA A 170 7.16 11.39 -10.24
CA ALA A 170 6.11 11.34 -11.26
C ALA A 170 4.74 11.37 -10.56
N LEU A 171 3.72 11.96 -11.20
CA LEU A 171 2.37 12.06 -10.64
C LEU A 171 1.35 11.15 -11.33
N GLN A 172 1.61 10.75 -12.58
CA GLN A 172 0.68 10.00 -13.41
C GLN A 172 1.38 8.88 -14.17
N GLN A 173 0.63 7.82 -14.45
CA GLN A 173 1.00 6.72 -15.31
C GLN A 173 -0.22 6.27 -16.11
N ASP A 174 -0.11 6.18 -17.44
CA ASP A 174 -1.22 5.80 -18.34
C ASP A 174 -2.50 6.61 -18.09
N ASP A 175 -2.37 7.94 -17.98
CA ASP A 175 -3.43 8.91 -17.63
C ASP A 175 -4.15 8.67 -16.29
N ARG A 176 -3.64 7.76 -15.45
CA ARG A 176 -4.14 7.54 -14.09
C ARG A 176 -3.28 8.31 -13.10
N TRP A 177 -3.94 8.88 -12.08
CA TRP A 177 -3.23 9.45 -10.93
C TRP A 177 -2.56 8.32 -10.15
N GLU A 178 -1.24 8.24 -10.29
CA GLU A 178 -0.43 7.16 -9.76
C GLU A 178 0.96 7.70 -9.39
N PRO A 179 1.05 8.53 -8.33
CA PRO A 179 2.30 9.17 -7.97
C PRO A 179 3.35 8.17 -7.54
N ARG A 180 4.60 8.50 -7.86
CA ARG A 180 5.79 7.67 -7.63
C ARG A 180 6.86 8.44 -6.91
N TRP A 181 7.54 7.77 -5.98
CA TRP A 181 8.65 8.31 -5.20
C TRP A 181 9.88 7.40 -5.32
N ARG A 182 11.06 8.00 -5.16
CA ARG A 182 12.35 7.31 -5.10
C ARG A 182 13.13 7.89 -3.92
N PRO A 183 12.84 7.41 -2.70
CA PRO A 183 13.47 7.97 -1.51
C PRO A 183 14.96 7.61 -1.45
N TRP A 184 15.75 8.51 -0.88
CA TRP A 184 17.07 8.21 -0.35
C TRP A 184 16.97 7.47 0.99
N PRO A 185 18.03 6.77 1.41
CA PRO A 185 18.09 6.13 2.71
C PRO A 185 17.65 7.04 3.87
N GLY A 186 16.71 6.58 4.68
CA GLY A 186 16.17 7.33 5.83
C GLY A 186 15.09 8.38 5.50
N GLU A 187 14.83 8.70 4.23
CA GLU A 187 13.73 9.60 3.88
C GLU A 187 12.37 9.00 4.23
N THR A 188 11.39 9.89 4.45
CA THR A 188 10.06 9.52 4.94
C THR A 188 8.97 10.17 4.09
N LEU A 189 8.03 9.35 3.61
CA LEU A 189 6.80 9.78 2.96
C LEU A 189 5.63 9.63 3.92
N LYS A 190 4.85 10.69 4.10
CA LYS A 190 3.60 10.68 4.87
C LYS A 190 2.42 10.81 3.93
N LEU A 191 1.44 9.94 4.09
CA LEU A 191 0.19 9.95 3.35
C LEU A 191 -0.96 10.15 4.34
N ALA A 192 -1.70 11.25 4.21
CA ALA A 192 -2.98 11.44 4.89
C ALA A 192 -4.10 10.91 3.99
N VAL A 193 -4.90 9.98 4.49
CA VAL A 193 -5.93 9.28 3.72
C VAL A 193 -7.30 9.53 4.34
N SER A 194 -8.26 9.97 3.53
CA SER A 194 -9.63 10.22 3.96
C SER A 194 -10.63 9.76 2.92
N LYS A 195 -11.87 9.52 3.33
CA LYS A 195 -12.96 9.37 2.36
C LYS A 195 -13.39 10.77 1.91
N PRO A 196 -13.53 11.02 0.59
CA PRO A 196 -14.09 12.27 0.11
C PRO A 196 -15.46 12.53 0.76
N ALA A 197 -15.70 13.76 1.17
CA ALA A 197 -16.99 14.14 1.72
C ALA A 197 -18.06 13.97 0.63
N GLY A 198 -19.13 13.24 0.95
CA GLY A 198 -20.30 13.20 0.10
C GLY A 198 -20.94 14.59 0.05
N VAL A 199 -21.07 15.17 -1.14
CA VAL A 199 -21.89 16.37 -1.32
C VAL A 199 -23.34 15.91 -1.30
N ALA A 200 -24.16 16.50 -0.41
CA ALA A 200 -25.59 16.25 -0.45
C ALA A 200 -26.14 16.76 -1.79
N GLY A 201 -26.53 15.84 -2.67
CA GLY A 201 -27.27 16.20 -3.87
C GLY A 201 -28.59 16.85 -3.50
N GLN A 202 -29.10 17.73 -4.35
CA GLN A 202 -30.49 18.19 -4.21
C GLN A 202 -31.39 16.96 -4.43
N THR A 203 -31.96 16.42 -3.35
CA THR A 203 -32.78 15.21 -3.39
C THR A 203 -34.21 15.48 -3.83
N LEU A 204 -34.62 16.74 -3.88
CA LEU A 204 -35.93 17.23 -4.30
C LEU A 204 -35.75 18.29 -5.39
N THR A 205 -36.43 18.11 -6.52
CA THR A 205 -36.53 19.11 -7.59
C THR A 205 -37.99 19.48 -7.78
N LEU A 206 -38.29 20.78 -7.83
CA LEU A 206 -39.62 21.32 -8.08
C LEU A 206 -39.75 21.62 -9.57
N ASP A 207 -40.39 20.71 -10.30
CA ASP A 207 -40.55 20.81 -11.76
C ASP A 207 -41.64 21.82 -12.13
N GLY A 208 -42.63 22.04 -11.25
CA GLY A 208 -43.69 23.01 -11.50
C GLY A 208 -44.52 23.36 -10.27
N VAL A 209 -44.93 24.62 -10.19
CA VAL A 209 -45.84 25.15 -9.18
C VAL A 209 -46.90 25.96 -9.89
N ARG A 210 -48.17 25.63 -9.68
CA ARG A 210 -49.29 26.44 -10.14
C ARG A 210 -50.32 26.58 -9.03
N THR A 211 -50.64 27.81 -8.69
CA THR A 211 -51.71 28.13 -7.73
C THR A 211 -52.86 28.76 -8.48
N GLU A 212 -54.04 28.17 -8.38
CA GLU A 212 -55.29 28.74 -8.88
C GLU A 212 -56.05 29.35 -7.69
N VAL A 213 -56.58 30.56 -7.88
CA VAL A 213 -57.31 31.29 -6.83
C VAL A 213 -58.68 31.65 -7.38
N SER A 214 -59.73 31.25 -6.67
CA SER A 214 -61.12 31.57 -6.97
C SER A 214 -61.71 32.42 -5.84
N PRO A 215 -61.70 33.77 -5.96
CA PRO A 215 -62.24 34.65 -4.94
C PRO A 215 -63.77 34.56 -4.85
N GLY A 216 -64.30 34.45 -3.63
CA GLY A 216 -65.72 34.53 -3.33
C GLY A 216 -66.04 35.67 -2.34
N GLU A 217 -67.32 35.96 -2.15
CA GLU A 217 -67.79 37.11 -1.36
C GLU A 217 -67.44 37.01 0.15
N ARG A 218 -67.23 35.79 0.65
CA ARG A 218 -66.91 35.50 2.07
C ARG A 218 -65.65 34.67 2.29
N SER A 219 -65.20 33.94 1.27
CA SER A 219 -64.03 33.06 1.31
C SER A 219 -63.35 33.06 -0.06
N SER A 220 -62.06 32.72 -0.13
CA SER A 220 -61.35 32.48 -1.38
C SER A 220 -60.87 31.04 -1.40
N ASP A 221 -61.12 30.34 -2.50
CA ASP A 221 -60.64 28.98 -2.68
C ASP A 221 -59.28 29.01 -3.38
N LEU A 222 -58.31 28.25 -2.85
CA LEU A 222 -56.98 28.13 -3.40
C LEU A 222 -56.70 26.67 -3.75
N GLN A 223 -56.30 26.40 -4.99
CA GLN A 223 -55.83 25.09 -5.44
C GLN A 223 -54.35 25.16 -5.82
N LEU A 224 -53.53 24.34 -5.18
CA LEU A 224 -52.10 24.25 -5.44
C LEU A 224 -51.77 22.95 -6.17
N HIS A 225 -51.31 23.07 -7.42
CA HIS A 225 -50.77 21.97 -8.22
C HIS A 225 -49.24 22.00 -8.16
N LEU A 226 -48.65 20.91 -7.67
CA LEU A 226 -47.21 20.72 -7.52
C LEU A 226 -46.74 19.54 -8.36
N THR A 227 -45.71 19.75 -9.16
CA THR A 227 -44.96 18.67 -9.81
C THR A 227 -43.57 18.64 -9.20
N LEU A 228 -43.22 17.52 -8.57
CA LEU A 228 -41.96 17.37 -7.87
C LEU A 228 -41.34 16.01 -8.18
N ARG A 229 -40.01 16.00 -8.31
CA ARG A 229 -39.20 14.82 -8.54
C ARG A 229 -38.27 14.65 -7.37
N SER A 230 -38.30 13.48 -6.74
CA SER A 230 -37.42 13.17 -5.61
C SER A 230 -36.62 11.91 -5.91
N SER A 231 -35.33 11.94 -5.59
CA SER A 231 -34.46 10.75 -5.65
C SER A 231 -34.49 9.95 -4.35
N LEU A 232 -35.17 10.45 -3.31
CA LEU A 232 -35.35 9.80 -2.02
C LEU A 232 -36.83 9.84 -1.62
N GLY A 233 -37.44 8.70 -1.32
CA GLY A 233 -38.80 8.68 -0.76
C GLY A 233 -38.82 9.37 0.61
N GLY A 234 -39.83 10.21 0.87
CA GLY A 234 -39.92 10.94 2.13
C GLY A 234 -41.20 11.77 2.26
N VAL A 235 -41.36 12.40 3.43
CA VAL A 235 -42.46 13.32 3.71
C VAL A 235 -42.07 14.72 3.24
N HIS A 236 -42.94 15.35 2.45
CA HIS A 236 -42.78 16.74 2.02
C HIS A 236 -43.82 17.61 2.71
N THR A 237 -43.36 18.49 3.61
CA THR A 237 -44.26 19.39 4.36
C THR A 237 -44.56 20.65 3.55
N LEU A 238 -45.84 20.91 3.29
CA LEU A 238 -46.32 22.15 2.72
C LEU A 238 -46.90 23.03 3.85
N LYS A 239 -46.45 24.29 3.90
CA LYS A 239 -46.98 25.25 4.87
C LYS A 239 -48.16 25.99 4.25
N LEU A 240 -49.34 25.88 4.88
CA LEU A 240 -50.50 26.65 4.47
C LEU A 240 -50.28 28.15 4.75
N PRO A 241 -50.80 29.04 3.88
CA PRO A 241 -50.86 30.47 4.17
C PRO A 241 -51.65 30.76 5.45
N ALA A 242 -51.39 31.92 6.07
CA ALA A 242 -52.14 32.33 7.25
C ALA A 242 -53.65 32.43 6.96
N GLY A 243 -54.48 31.82 7.81
CA GLY A 243 -55.94 31.83 7.66
C GLY A 243 -56.50 30.85 6.62
N ALA A 244 -55.64 30.06 5.95
CA ALA A 244 -56.08 28.99 5.07
C ALA A 244 -56.32 27.70 5.86
N GLU A 245 -57.42 27.02 5.54
CA GLU A 245 -57.75 25.69 6.05
C GLU A 245 -57.73 24.68 4.89
N LEU A 246 -57.31 23.45 5.17
CA LEU A 246 -57.32 22.39 4.17
C LEU A 246 -58.74 21.85 4.02
N LEU A 247 -59.31 21.99 2.82
CA LEU A 247 -60.57 21.34 2.47
C LEU A 247 -60.28 19.86 2.18
N GLY A 248 -60.92 18.97 2.95
CA GLY A 248 -60.78 17.51 2.84
C GLY A 248 -61.60 16.90 1.71
#